data_AF-A0A8T3LFY5-F1
#
_entry.id   AF-A0A8T3LFY5-F1
#
_cell.length_a   1.000
_cell.length_b   1.000
_cell.length_c   1.000
_cell.angle_alpha   90.00
_cell.angle_beta   90.00
_cell.angle_gamma   90.00
#
_symmetry.space_group_name_H-M   'P 1'
#
loop_
_entity.id
_entity.type
_entity.pdbx_description
1 polymer ?
#
loop_
_entity_poly.entity_id
_entity_poly.type
_entity_poly.pdbx_seq_one_letter_code
_entity_poly.pdbx_strand_id
1 'polypeptide(L)'
;MGRRRSHERRDLPPNLYIRNNGYYCYRDPRTGKEFGLGRDRRIAITEAIQANIELFSGHKHKPLTARINSDNSVTLHSWLD
;
A
#
# COMPACT_ATOMS: atom_id res chain seq x y z
N MET A 1 22.76 10.03 -4.38
CA MET A 1 21.98 8.92 -3.77
C MET A 1 21.47 8.01 -4.87
N GLY A 2 21.84 6.73 -4.87
CA GLY A 2 21.42 5.80 -5.92
C GLY A 2 21.83 4.38 -5.58
N ARG A 3 21.17 3.76 -4.60
CA ARG A 3 21.34 2.32 -4.38
C ARG A 3 20.67 1.62 -5.56
N ARG A 4 21.47 0.93 -6.40
CA ARG A 4 20.98 0.17 -7.57
C ARG A 4 19.82 -0.73 -7.13
N ARG A 5 18.72 -0.74 -7.88
CA ARG A 5 17.53 -1.55 -7.58
C ARG A 5 17.95 -3.02 -7.57
N SER A 6 18.02 -3.63 -6.39
CA SER A 6 18.33 -5.07 -6.26
C SER A 6 17.18 -5.89 -6.85
N HIS A 7 17.50 -7.02 -7.48
CA HIS A 7 16.50 -7.91 -8.09
C HIS A 7 15.42 -8.35 -7.07
N GLU A 8 15.83 -8.57 -5.82
CA GLU A 8 14.97 -8.94 -4.69
C GLU A 8 13.94 -7.85 -4.32
N ARG A 9 14.18 -6.60 -4.77
CA ARG A 9 13.30 -5.45 -4.49
C ARG A 9 12.35 -5.13 -5.66
N ARG A 10 12.39 -5.88 -6.77
CA ARG A 10 11.55 -5.59 -7.95
C ARG A 10 10.05 -5.69 -7.64
N ASP A 11 9.66 -6.63 -6.78
CA ASP A 11 8.26 -6.91 -6.48
C ASP A 11 7.81 -6.43 -5.09
N LEU A 12 8.66 -5.69 -4.38
CA LEU A 12 8.32 -5.24 -3.03
C LEU A 12 7.65 -3.86 -3.08
N PRO A 13 6.54 -3.68 -2.35
CA PRO A 13 5.94 -2.36 -2.17
C PRO A 13 6.92 -1.39 -1.51
N PRO A 14 6.68 -0.07 -1.62
CA PRO A 14 7.49 0.94 -0.94
C PRO A 14 7.55 0.66 0.57
N ASN A 15 8.61 1.10 1.23
CA ASN A 15 8.83 0.93 2.67
C ASN A 15 8.95 -0.54 3.17
N LEU A 16 8.82 -1.55 2.29
CA LEU A 16 9.11 -2.94 2.60
C LEU A 16 10.52 -3.34 2.16
N TYR A 17 11.20 -4.10 3.02
CA TYR A 17 12.57 -4.57 2.81
C TYR A 17 12.69 -6.04 3.19
N ILE A 18 13.62 -6.73 2.55
CA ILE A 18 14.03 -8.09 2.94
C ILE A 18 15.37 -7.97 3.67
N ARG A 19 15.49 -8.66 4.81
CA ARG A 19 16.74 -8.86 5.55
C ARG A 19 17.39 -10.19 5.17
N ASN A 20 18.66 -10.37 5.53
CA ASN A 20 19.34 -11.66 5.41
C ASN A 20 18.45 -12.76 6.03
N ASN A 21 18.33 -13.90 5.35
CA ASN A 21 17.38 -15.01 5.61
C ASN A 21 15.92 -14.81 5.16
N GLY A 22 15.62 -13.87 4.24
CA GLY A 22 14.29 -13.78 3.64
C GLY A 22 13.21 -13.26 4.60
N TYR A 23 13.61 -12.60 5.67
CA TYR A 23 12.68 -12.00 6.64
C TYR A 23 12.27 -10.61 6.16
N TYR A 24 10.97 -10.36 6.07
CA TYR A 24 10.41 -9.11 5.64
C TYR A 24 10.32 -8.12 6.80
N CYS A 25 10.79 -6.90 6.59
CA CYS A 25 10.67 -5.80 7.53
C CYS A 25 10.12 -4.55 6.85
N TYR A 26 9.12 -3.94 7.48
CA TYR A 26 8.54 -2.68 7.06
C TYR A 26 9.17 -1.53 7.85
N ARG A 27 9.60 -0.48 7.16
CA ARG A 27 10.15 0.73 7.77
C ARG A 27 9.14 1.86 7.66
N ASP A 28 8.60 2.28 8.78
CA ASP A 28 7.66 3.40 8.81
C ASP A 28 8.39 4.72 8.47
N PRO A 29 7.95 5.49 7.46
CA PRO A 29 8.62 6.73 7.06
C PRO A 29 8.34 7.92 7.99
N ARG A 30 7.32 7.84 8.86
CA ARG A 30 6.98 8.94 9.79
C ARG A 30 7.88 8.91 11.03
N THR A 31 8.11 7.72 11.55
CA THR A 31 8.84 7.49 12.80
C THR A 31 10.24 6.93 12.58
N GLY A 32 10.52 6.39 11.39
CA GLY A 32 11.77 5.71 11.07
C GLY A 32 11.91 4.32 11.70
N LYS A 33 10.91 3.85 12.47
CA LYS A 33 10.92 2.55 13.14
C LYS A 33 10.73 1.40 12.14
N GLU A 34 11.33 0.26 12.46
CA GLU A 34 11.24 -0.95 11.65
C GLU A 34 10.41 -2.01 12.37
N PHE A 35 9.50 -2.64 11.64
CA PHE A 35 8.60 -3.69 12.12
C PHE A 35 8.85 -4.97 11.33
N GLY A 36 8.99 -6.10 12.03
CA GLY A 36 9.17 -7.41 11.40
C GLY A 36 7.82 -8.00 10.99
N LEU A 37 7.67 -8.38 9.72
CA LEU A 37 6.45 -8.95 9.15
C LEU A 37 6.52 -10.47 8.91
N GLY A 38 7.65 -11.11 9.24
CA GLY A 38 7.82 -12.55 9.10
C GLY A 38 8.50 -12.97 7.80
N ARG A 39 8.32 -14.24 7.41
CA ARG A 39 8.92 -14.83 6.19
C ARG A 39 7.90 -15.00 5.05
N ASP A 40 6.62 -14.90 5.37
CA ASP A 40 5.54 -15.04 4.40
C ASP A 40 5.45 -13.80 3.50
N ARG A 41 5.99 -13.95 2.28
CA ARG A 41 6.02 -12.88 1.27
C ARG A 41 4.65 -12.23 1.05
N ARG A 42 3.61 -13.04 0.89
CA ARG A 42 2.28 -12.57 0.53
C ARG A 42 1.63 -11.77 1.66
N ILE A 43 1.80 -12.21 2.91
CA ILE A 43 1.31 -11.51 4.10
C ILE A 43 2.06 -10.18 4.25
N ALA A 44 3.39 -10.23 4.23
CA ALA A 44 4.21 -9.03 4.38
C ALA A 44 3.95 -7.97 3.30
N ILE A 45 3.75 -8.38 2.05
CA ILE A 45 3.39 -7.46 0.96
C ILE A 45 2.02 -6.84 1.20
N THR A 46 1.01 -7.64 1.57
CA THR A 46 -0.35 -7.16 1.81
C THR A 46 -0.38 -6.12 2.94
N GLU A 47 0.25 -6.43 4.07
CA GLU A 47 0.30 -5.52 5.22
C GLU A 47 1.07 -4.23 4.88
N ALA A 48 2.20 -4.34 4.18
CA ALA A 48 2.95 -3.17 3.74
C ALA A 48 2.14 -2.29 2.78
N ILE A 49 1.35 -2.87 1.88
CA ILE A 49 0.46 -2.11 0.98
C ILE A 49 -0.59 -1.36 1.80
N GLN A 50 -1.24 -2.02 2.76
CA GLN A 50 -2.24 -1.38 3.63
C GLN A 50 -1.65 -0.19 4.40
N ALA A 51 -0.52 -0.39 5.06
CA ALA A 51 0.17 0.67 5.79
C ALA A 51 0.54 1.85 4.87
N ASN A 52 1.04 1.56 3.65
CA ASN A 52 1.33 2.60 2.67
C ASN A 52 0.07 3.36 2.24
N ILE A 53 -1.06 2.68 2.01
CA ILE A 53 -2.33 3.35 1.68
C ILE A 53 -2.69 4.34 2.78
N GLU A 54 -2.65 3.93 4.05
CA GLU A 54 -2.95 4.82 5.18
C GLU A 54 -1.99 6.03 5.25
N LEU A 55 -0.70 5.80 4.99
CA LEU A 55 0.30 6.87 4.93
C LEU A 55 0.04 7.87 3.80
N PHE A 56 -0.39 7.40 2.64
CA PHE A 56 -0.63 8.24 1.47
C PHE A 56 -2.07 8.76 1.35
N SER A 57 -3.01 8.27 2.16
CA SER A 57 -4.44 8.64 2.13
C SER A 57 -4.71 10.13 2.40
N GLY A 58 -3.74 10.86 2.95
CA GLY A 58 -3.81 12.32 3.11
C GLY A 58 -3.57 13.13 1.81
N HIS A 59 -3.19 12.49 0.70
CA HIS A 59 -3.03 13.19 -0.57
C HIS A 59 -4.41 13.54 -1.16
N LYS A 60 -4.54 14.74 -1.74
CA LYS A 60 -5.77 15.32 -2.34
C LYS A 60 -6.39 14.52 -3.50
N HIS A 61 -5.93 13.29 -3.73
CA HIS A 61 -6.38 12.43 -4.81
C HIS A 61 -7.58 11.59 -4.35
N LYS A 62 -8.72 11.72 -5.04
CA LYS A 62 -9.90 10.87 -4.79
C LYS A 62 -9.52 9.40 -5.02
N PRO A 63 -9.63 8.51 -4.02
CA PRO A 63 -9.23 7.12 -4.18
C PRO A 63 -10.15 6.42 -5.19
N LEU A 64 -9.62 5.40 -5.87
CA LEU A 64 -10.38 4.60 -6.84
C LEU A 64 -11.65 4.01 -6.21
N THR A 65 -11.58 3.59 -4.95
CA THR A 65 -12.74 3.12 -4.18
C THR A 65 -13.85 4.16 -4.10
N ALA A 66 -13.53 5.43 -3.84
CA ALA A 66 -14.52 6.50 -3.83
C ALA A 66 -15.14 6.73 -5.22
N ARG A 67 -14.37 6.54 -6.30
CA ARG A 67 -14.88 6.66 -7.68
C ARG A 67 -15.82 5.52 -8.05
N ILE A 68 -15.45 4.27 -7.71
CA ILE A 68 -16.29 3.08 -7.95
C ILE A 68 -17.63 3.20 -7.22
N ASN A 69 -17.63 3.71 -5.98
CA ASN A 69 -18.86 3.89 -5.22
C ASN A 69 -19.70 5.10 -5.67
N SER A 70 -19.11 6.08 -6.36
CA SER A 70 -19.82 7.30 -6.78
C SER A 70 -20.61 7.14 -8.08
N ASP A 71 -20.39 6.07 -8.84
CA ASP A 71 -20.92 5.91 -10.21
C ASP A 71 -22.28 5.18 -10.27
N ASN A 72 -22.76 4.60 -9.16
CA ASN A 72 -23.91 3.69 -9.21
C ASN A 72 -24.99 4.00 -8.16
N SER A 73 -25.33 5.27 -8.00
CA SER A 73 -26.55 5.67 -7.30
C SER A 73 -27.42 6.53 -8.21
N VAL A 74 -27.84 5.95 -9.33
CA VAL A 74 -29.06 6.41 -10.00
C VAL A 74 -30.19 5.99 -9.06
N THR A 75 -30.66 6.91 -8.22
CA THR A 75 -31.81 6.63 -7.38
C THR A 75 -33.04 6.53 -8.28
N LEU A 76 -34.05 5.73 -7.90
CA LEU A 76 -35.31 5.63 -8.66
C LEU A 76 -35.90 7.01 -9.01
N HIS A 77 -35.63 8.01 -8.17
CA HIS A 77 -36.00 9.41 -8.39
C HIS A 77 -35.36 10.05 -9.64
N SER A 78 -34.13 9.66 -10.01
CA SER A 78 -33.45 10.16 -11.23
C SER A 78 -34.01 9.54 -12.52
N TRP A 79 -34.85 8.51 -12.41
CA TRP A 79 -35.45 7.78 -13.53
C TRP A 79 -36.90 8.18 -13.82
N LEU A 80 -37.50 8.99 -12.94
CA LEU A 80 -38.91 9.42 -13.02
C LEU A 80 -39.06 10.87 -13.55
N ASP A 81 -37.97 11.51 -13.99
CA ASP A 81 -37.98 12.78 -14.72
C ASP A 81 -38.04 12.55 -16.24
#